data_AF-A0A9X7JHM6-F1
#
_entry.id   AF-A0A9X7JHM6-F1
#
_cell.length_a   1.000
_cell.length_b   1.000
_cell.length_c   1.000
_cell.angle_alpha   90.00
_cell.angle_beta   90.00
_cell.angle_gamma   90.00
#
_symmetry.space_group_name_H-M   'P 1'
#
loop_
_entity.id
_entity.type
_entity.pdbx_description
1 polymer ?
#
loop_
_entity_poly.entity_id
_entity_poly.type
_entity_poly.pdbx_seq_one_letter_code
_entity_poly.pdbx_strand_id
1 'polypeptide(L)'
;MKTHPSFTEKWLQERIIDDVTLLGLGISDLDVKDVERRQPGAGRLDLLLFDPDTNTRYEVEIQLGPTDESHIIRTLEYWDNERRRFPQYDHVAVIVAEEITGRFLNVISLFNQSIPLIAIQMSAL
;
A
#
# COMPACT_ATOMS: atom_id res chain seq x y z
N MET A 1 4.49 -17.30 1.41
CA MET A 1 4.71 -17.48 -0.04
C MET A 1 6.18 -17.28 -0.48
N LYS A 2 7.08 -16.77 0.38
CA LYS A 2 8.54 -16.61 0.14
C LYS A 2 9.33 -17.82 -0.40
N THR A 3 8.82 -19.05 -0.30
CA THR A 3 9.53 -20.27 -0.73
C THR A 3 9.03 -20.86 -2.03
N HIS A 4 8.02 -20.28 -2.68
CA HIS A 4 7.52 -20.77 -3.96
C HIS A 4 8.18 -20.00 -5.11
N PRO A 5 8.87 -20.65 -6.06
CA PRO A 5 9.63 -19.99 -7.13
C PRO A 5 8.78 -19.18 -8.14
N SER A 6 7.46 -19.12 -7.96
CA SER A 6 6.49 -18.53 -8.89
C SER A 6 5.73 -17.32 -8.30
N PHE A 7 5.76 -17.12 -6.98
CA PHE A 7 5.02 -16.05 -6.29
C PHE A 7 6.01 -14.98 -5.81
N THR A 8 6.25 -13.98 -6.64
CA THR A 8 7.12 -12.82 -6.36
C THR A 8 6.29 -11.58 -6.07
N GLU A 9 6.90 -10.55 -5.45
CA GLU A 9 6.24 -9.25 -5.24
C GLU A 9 5.75 -8.67 -6.57
N LYS A 10 6.56 -8.82 -7.63
CA LYS A 10 6.17 -8.42 -8.99
C LYS A 10 4.94 -9.16 -9.49
N TRP A 11 4.86 -10.49 -9.29
CA TRP A 11 3.68 -11.25 -9.69
C TRP A 11 2.43 -10.79 -8.94
N LEU A 12 2.56 -10.49 -7.65
CA LEU A 12 1.45 -9.99 -6.84
C LEU A 12 1.01 -8.59 -7.29
N GLN A 13 1.97 -7.69 -7.54
CA GLN A 13 1.72 -6.37 -8.08
C GLN A 13 0.97 -6.46 -9.41
N GLU A 14 1.40 -7.33 -10.34
CA GLU A 14 0.71 -7.58 -11.61
C GLU A 14 -0.74 -8.05 -11.40
N ARG A 15 -0.99 -8.94 -10.44
CA ARG A 15 -2.34 -9.39 -10.11
C ARG A 15 -3.23 -8.27 -9.56
N ILE A 16 -2.70 -7.42 -8.69
CA ILE A 16 -3.45 -6.27 -8.15
C ILE A 16 -3.71 -5.22 -9.24
N ILE A 17 -2.79 -5.03 -10.19
CA ILE A 17 -3.01 -4.14 -11.34
C ILE A 17 -4.14 -4.67 -12.23
N ASP A 18 -4.15 -5.99 -12.48
CA ASP A 18 -5.20 -6.63 -13.28
C ASP A 18 -6.58 -6.55 -12.60
N ASP A 19 -6.62 -6.64 -11.27
CA ASP A 19 -7.82 -6.55 -10.45
C ASP A 19 -7.54 -5.91 -9.08
N VAL A 20 -7.78 -4.61 -8.98
CA VAL A 20 -7.58 -3.81 -7.75
C VAL A 20 -8.50 -4.24 -6.61
N THR A 21 -9.61 -4.92 -6.91
CA THR A 21 -10.56 -5.39 -5.88
C THR A 21 -9.95 -6.48 -4.99
N LEU A 22 -8.86 -7.11 -5.43
CA LEU A 22 -8.05 -8.04 -4.63
C LEU A 22 -7.48 -7.42 -3.35
N LEU A 23 -7.35 -6.09 -3.28
CA LEU A 23 -6.94 -5.38 -2.07
C LEU A 23 -8.03 -5.36 -0.99
N GLY A 24 -9.29 -5.66 -1.34
CA GLY A 24 -10.40 -5.68 -0.38
C GLY A 24 -10.73 -4.31 0.22
N LEU A 25 -10.40 -3.21 -0.48
CA LEU A 25 -10.68 -1.84 -0.03
C LEU A 25 -12.18 -1.48 -0.04
N GLY A 26 -13.03 -2.34 -0.61
CA GLY A 26 -14.47 -2.08 -0.75
C GLY A 26 -14.81 -1.06 -1.84
N ILE A 27 -13.84 -0.69 -2.67
CA ILE A 27 -14.00 0.25 -3.78
C ILE A 27 -13.79 -0.54 -5.08
N SER A 28 -14.82 -0.56 -5.94
CA SER A 28 -14.81 -1.38 -7.15
C SER A 28 -14.12 -0.73 -8.35
N ASP A 29 -13.95 0.59 -8.32
CA ASP A 29 -13.45 1.37 -9.47
C ASP A 29 -12.29 2.28 -9.03
N LEU A 30 -11.14 1.64 -8.72
CA LEU A 30 -9.89 2.36 -8.47
C LEU A 30 -9.05 2.39 -9.73
N ASP A 31 -8.65 3.59 -10.15
CA ASP A 31 -7.70 3.79 -11.24
C ASP A 31 -6.28 3.45 -10.77
N VAL A 32 -5.56 2.63 -11.54
CA VAL A 32 -4.10 2.47 -11.38
C VAL A 32 -3.40 3.68 -12.00
N LYS A 33 -3.02 4.66 -11.17
CA LYS A 33 -2.41 5.91 -11.63
C LYS A 33 -0.95 5.77 -12.03
N ASP A 34 -0.19 4.99 -11.27
CA ASP A 34 1.25 4.80 -11.48
C ASP A 34 1.71 3.49 -10.83
N VAL A 35 2.78 2.90 -11.37
CA VAL A 35 3.36 1.63 -10.92
C VAL A 35 4.86 1.82 -10.78
N GLU A 36 5.46 1.34 -9.68
CA GLU A 36 6.88 1.56 -9.36
C GLU A 36 7.27 3.05 -9.41
N ARG A 37 6.38 3.90 -8.87
CA ARG A 37 6.48 5.35 -8.93
C ARG A 37 7.69 5.84 -8.14
N ARG A 38 8.64 6.49 -8.82
CA ARG A 38 9.84 7.03 -8.19
C ARG A 38 9.49 8.14 -7.18
N GLN A 39 10.00 8.00 -5.96
CA GLN A 39 9.82 8.97 -4.88
C GLN A 39 11.09 9.82 -4.71
N PRO A 40 10.99 11.17 -4.74
CA PRO A 40 12.15 12.05 -4.63
C PRO A 40 12.95 11.81 -3.34
N GLY A 41 14.23 11.48 -3.47
CA GLY A 41 15.12 11.25 -2.31
C GLY A 41 14.87 9.95 -1.54
N ALA A 42 13.98 9.08 -2.03
CA ALA A 42 13.62 7.81 -1.42
C ALA A 42 13.64 6.67 -2.47
N GLY A 43 12.88 5.61 -2.24
CA GLY A 43 12.75 4.48 -3.16
C GLY A 43 11.68 4.66 -4.23
N ARG A 44 10.95 3.57 -4.49
CA ARG A 44 9.80 3.55 -5.40
C ARG A 44 8.57 3.09 -4.62
N LEU A 45 7.47 3.78 -4.85
CA LEU A 45 6.14 3.38 -4.38
C LEU A 45 5.61 2.29 -5.31
N ASP A 46 5.14 1.17 -4.77
CA ASP A 46 4.73 0.02 -5.61
C ASP A 46 3.54 0.37 -6.49
N LEU A 47 2.43 0.84 -5.91
CA LEU A 47 1.26 1.31 -6.66
C LEU A 47 0.73 2.62 -6.12
N LEU A 48 0.37 3.52 -7.04
CA LEU A 48 -0.46 4.68 -6.74
C LEU A 48 -1.84 4.42 -7.34
N LEU A 49 -2.86 4.29 -6.50
CA LEU A 49 -4.25 4.17 -6.95
C LEU A 49 -5.00 5.48 -6.75
N PHE A 50 -6.10 5.66 -7.50
CA PHE A 50 -6.94 6.84 -7.41
C PHE A 50 -8.42 6.47 -7.45
N ASP A 51 -9.18 7.01 -6.49
CA ASP A 51 -10.63 6.97 -6.47
C ASP A 51 -11.17 8.30 -7.04
N PRO A 52 -11.79 8.30 -8.22
CA PRO A 52 -12.34 9.52 -8.83
C PRO A 52 -13.58 10.05 -8.11
N ASP A 53 -14.34 9.20 -7.40
CA ASP A 53 -15.57 9.60 -6.72
C ASP A 53 -15.28 10.41 -5.46
N THR A 54 -14.22 10.03 -4.74
CA THR A 54 -13.80 10.72 -3.52
C THR A 54 -12.59 11.64 -3.72
N ASN A 55 -11.98 11.63 -4.91
CA ASN A 55 -10.74 12.35 -5.21
C ASN A 55 -9.60 11.95 -4.23
N THR A 56 -9.55 10.66 -3.86
CA THR A 56 -8.59 10.08 -2.92
C THR A 56 -7.51 9.31 -3.66
N ARG A 57 -6.27 9.41 -3.20
CA ARG A 57 -5.15 8.57 -3.64
C ARG A 57 -4.78 7.55 -2.57
N TYR A 58 -4.45 6.35 -3.02
CA TYR A 58 -3.97 5.29 -2.15
C TYR A 58 -2.51 4.97 -2.51
N GLU A 59 -1.62 5.22 -1.56
CA GLU A 59 -0.20 4.89 -1.66
C GLU A 59 0.02 3.48 -1.13
N VAL A 60 0.06 2.49 -2.03
CA VAL A 60 0.12 1.06 -1.69
C VAL A 60 1.56 0.56 -1.73
N GLU A 61 2.05 0.05 -0.60
CA GLU A 61 3.33 -0.65 -0.45
C GLU A 61 3.09 -2.14 -0.16
N ILE A 62 3.69 -3.00 -0.98
CA ILE A 62 3.54 -4.44 -0.96
C ILE A 62 4.84 -5.08 -0.43
N GLN A 63 4.70 -6.04 0.49
CA GLN A 63 5.81 -6.85 0.95
C GLN A 63 5.40 -8.32 1.02
N LEU A 64 6.20 -9.20 0.43
CA LEU A 64 6.03 -10.63 0.69
C LEU A 64 6.59 -11.00 2.06
N GLY A 65 5.86 -11.87 2.75
CA GLY A 65 6.15 -12.32 4.11
C GLY A 65 5.64 -11.35 5.19
N PRO A 66 6.17 -11.46 6.42
CA PRO A 66 5.74 -10.63 7.53
C PRO A 66 6.11 -9.16 7.33
N THR A 67 5.26 -8.26 7.80
CA THR A 67 5.57 -6.83 7.94
C THR A 67 6.78 -6.64 8.86
N ASP A 68 7.65 -5.69 8.49
CA ASP A 68 8.77 -5.22 9.31
C ASP A 68 8.75 -3.69 9.47
N GLU A 69 9.69 -3.16 10.25
CA GLU A 69 9.79 -1.74 10.54
C GLU A 69 10.09 -0.91 9.27
N SER A 70 10.88 -1.46 8.35
CA SER A 70 11.24 -0.77 7.11
C SER A 70 10.02 -0.60 6.20
N HIS A 71 9.12 -1.59 6.20
CA HIS A 71 7.88 -1.54 5.42
C HIS A 71 6.95 -0.43 5.89
N ILE A 72 6.73 -0.29 7.21
CA ILE A 72 5.95 0.82 7.76
C ILE A 72 6.61 2.16 7.42
N ILE A 73 7.93 2.28 7.64
CA ILE A 73 8.64 3.55 7.38
C ILE A 73 8.46 3.97 5.91
N ARG A 74 8.69 3.07 4.95
CA ARG A 74 8.50 3.36 3.51
C ARG A 74 7.07 3.79 3.20
N THR A 75 6.08 3.07 3.71
CA THR A 75 4.66 3.37 3.49
C THR A 75 4.33 4.80 3.96
N LEU A 76 4.80 5.18 5.15
CA LEU A 76 4.57 6.50 5.71
C LEU A 76 5.32 7.60 4.96
N GLU A 77 6.58 7.36 4.55
CA GLU A 77 7.38 8.32 3.78
C GLU A 77 6.76 8.62 2.42
N TYR A 78 6.29 7.59 1.71
CA TYR A 78 5.69 7.74 0.39
C TYR A 78 4.34 8.45 0.47
N TRP A 79 3.50 8.09 1.44
CA TRP A 79 2.26 8.80 1.73
C TRP A 79 2.50 10.29 2.02
N ASP A 80 3.44 10.60 2.91
CA ASP A 80 3.72 12.00 3.30
C ASP A 80 4.30 12.81 2.14
N ASN A 81 5.12 12.18 1.28
CA ASN A 81 5.64 12.80 0.06
C ASN A 81 4.55 13.10 -0.96
N GLU A 82 3.67 12.14 -1.27
CA GLU A 82 2.56 12.37 -2.20
C GLU A 82 1.60 13.43 -1.66
N ARG A 83 1.23 13.36 -0.37
CA ARG A 83 0.36 14.34 0.29
C ARG A 83 0.92 15.76 0.26
N ARG A 84 2.22 15.93 0.49
CA ARG A 84 2.86 17.26 0.42
C ARG A 84 2.95 17.79 -1.00
N ARG A 85 3.19 16.93 -1.99
CA ARG A 85 3.37 17.33 -3.40
C ARG A 85 2.04 17.61 -4.08
N PHE A 86 0.98 16.90 -3.70
CA PHE A 86 -0.34 16.99 -4.32
C PHE A 86 -1.45 17.17 -3.28
N PRO A 87 -1.41 18.26 -2.47
CA PRO A 87 -2.35 18.47 -1.36
C PRO A 87 -3.81 18.68 -1.80
N GLN A 88 -4.09 18.73 -3.11
CA GLN A 88 -5.45 18.80 -3.65
C GLN A 88 -6.19 17.45 -3.64
N TYR A 89 -5.53 16.34 -3.32
CA TYR A 89 -6.15 15.04 -3.13
C TYR A 89 -6.20 14.69 -1.65
N ASP A 90 -7.16 13.84 -1.28
CA ASP A 90 -7.03 13.07 -0.05
C ASP A 90 -6.03 11.92 -0.28
N HIS A 91 -5.32 11.52 0.78
CA HIS A 91 -4.23 10.54 0.67
C HIS A 91 -4.34 9.50 1.77
N VAL A 92 -4.28 8.22 1.40
CA VAL A 92 -4.38 7.07 2.31
C VAL A 92 -3.17 6.18 2.11
N ALA A 93 -2.41 5.97 3.19
CA ALA A 93 -1.33 5.02 3.23
C ALA A 93 -1.90 3.59 3.27
N VAL A 94 -1.39 2.68 2.44
CA VAL A 94 -1.85 1.29 2.40
C VAL A 94 -0.65 0.34 2.50
N ILE A 95 -0.62 -0.48 3.54
CA ILE A 95 0.39 -1.52 3.74
C ILE A 95 -0.19 -2.90 3.43
N VAL A 96 0.46 -3.65 2.54
CA VAL A 96 0.03 -5.00 2.12
C VAL A 96 1.11 -6.02 2.47
N ALA A 97 0.80 -7.00 3.31
CA ALA A 97 1.76 -8.05 3.71
C ALA A 97 1.12 -9.44 3.86
N GLU A 98 1.89 -10.52 3.83
CA GLU A 98 1.38 -11.88 4.08
C GLU A 98 1.00 -12.09 5.56
N GLU A 99 1.72 -11.43 6.48
CA GLU A 99 1.49 -11.56 7.91
C GLU A 99 1.70 -10.19 8.59
N ILE A 100 0.69 -9.74 9.34
CA ILE A 100 0.75 -8.53 10.15
C ILE A 100 0.58 -8.93 11.60
N THR A 101 1.67 -8.87 12.37
CA THR A 101 1.63 -9.28 13.78
C THR A 101 0.83 -8.29 14.62
N GLY A 102 0.36 -8.75 15.79
CA GLY A 102 -0.35 -7.87 16.74
C GLY A 102 0.45 -6.64 17.18
N ARG A 103 1.79 -6.72 17.23
CA ARG A 103 2.65 -5.55 17.50
C ARG A 103 2.51 -4.50 16.40
N PHE A 104 2.52 -4.92 15.13
CA PHE A 104 2.38 -4.02 14.00
C PHE A 104 0.97 -3.43 13.95
N LEU A 105 -0.08 -4.22 14.21
CA LEU A 105 -1.45 -3.71 14.34
C LEU A 105 -1.56 -2.62 15.41
N ASN A 106 -0.90 -2.80 16.57
CA ASN A 106 -0.86 -1.77 17.61
C ASN A 106 -0.17 -0.48 17.13
N VAL A 107 0.95 -0.60 16.41
CA VAL A 107 1.67 0.56 15.83
C VAL A 107 0.80 1.29 14.81
N ILE A 108 0.16 0.55 13.90
CA ILE A 108 -0.77 1.10 12.91
C ILE A 108 -1.93 1.82 13.60
N SER A 109 -2.50 1.23 14.66
CA SER A 109 -3.57 1.87 15.44
C SER A 109 -3.14 3.18 16.11
N LEU A 110 -1.88 3.33 16.51
CA LEU A 110 -1.36 4.59 17.04
C LEU A 110 -1.26 5.66 15.95
N PHE A 111 -0.79 5.27 14.75
CA PHE A 111 -0.70 6.20 13.62
C PHE A 111 -2.07 6.63 13.09
N ASN A 112 -3.09 5.77 13.15
CA ASN A 112 -4.45 6.06 12.69
C ASN A 112 -5.16 7.21 13.40
N GLN A 113 -4.58 7.79 14.46
CA GLN A 113 -5.04 9.03 15.07
C GLN A 113 -4.76 10.27 14.20
N SER A 114 -3.77 10.19 13.31
CA SER A 114 -3.25 11.33 12.54
C SER A 114 -3.00 11.02 11.06
N ILE A 115 -2.85 9.74 10.72
CA ILE A 115 -2.50 9.27 9.38
C ILE A 115 -3.56 8.25 8.97
N PRO A 116 -4.31 8.45 7.87
CA PRO A 116 -5.19 7.42 7.35
C PRO A 116 -4.35 6.26 6.80
N LEU A 117 -4.19 5.21 7.61
CA LEU A 117 -3.36 4.05 7.32
C LEU A 117 -4.20 2.77 7.34
N ILE A 118 -4.32 2.13 6.17
CA ILE A 118 -4.99 0.85 5.99
C ILE A 118 -3.94 -0.25 5.94
N ALA A 119 -4.19 -1.33 6.67
CA ALA A 119 -3.36 -2.52 6.66
C ALA A 119 -4.13 -3.71 6.12
N ILE A 120 -3.61 -4.31 5.05
CA ILE A 120 -4.20 -5.47 4.37
C ILE A 120 -3.27 -6.65 4.59
N GLN A 121 -3.75 -7.64 5.35
CA GLN A 121 -3.09 -8.93 5.41
C GLN A 121 -3.62 -9.81 4.28
N MET A 122 -2.73 -10.21 3.39
CA MET A 122 -3.06 -11.15 2.33
C MET A 122 -3.23 -12.56 2.89
N SER A 123 -4.40 -13.13 2.64
CA SER A 123 -4.59 -14.56 2.81
C SER A 123 -4.09 -15.25 1.55
N ALA A 124 -2.86 -15.79 1.59
CA ALA A 124 -2.45 -16.74 0.58
C ALA A 124 -3.39 -17.96 0.64
N LEU A 125 -3.97 -18.34 -0.50
CA LEU A 125 -4.77 -19.56 -0.64
C LEU A 125 -4.00 -20.80 -0.16
#